data_AF-A0A1A9S3J5-F1
#
_entry.id   AF-A0A1A9S3J5-F1
#
_cell.length_a   1.000
_cell.length_b   1.000
_cell.length_c   1.000
_cell.angle_alpha   90.00
_cell.angle_beta   90.00
_cell.angle_gamma   90.00
#
_symmetry.space_group_name_H-M   'P 1'
#
loop_
_entity.id
_entity.type
_entity.pdbx_description
1 polymer ?
#
loop_
_entity_poly.entity_id
_entity_poly.type
_entity_poly.pdbx_seq_one_letter_code
_entity_poly.pdbx_strand_id
1 'polypeptide(L)'
;MFTEQDFLFVYNLLHWGGIILLIVAVSFACYQINPKLFNKNPQLIFLPGLVVAGLLYAVGQVEKMQERQEAAAEEAEWRQRYEPAKARFDQLCRNAGEKIYRTAEDVDGILLLKVRGDDEKYQDSFYNPRKDQMWEDAAIESESKREEYVASFLPYYSSVHYDNVDVLQKDGSIIRYSGNWSRYAKPFDQETNPRHPARYAVTYENDVSWENRKHWIAGTTIKVIDTKTDELMAEKTMYVFVPALGYSKLEQNPNPWGRGDRCPEENSYELRASTFVKKVLISPAFKPEARQ
;
A
#
# COMPACT_ATOMS: atom_id res chain seq x y z
N MET A 1 35.70 17.56 5.83
CA MET A 1 34.35 17.13 5.45
C MET A 1 33.45 18.29 5.81
N PHE A 2 32.95 19.03 4.81
CA PHE A 2 32.08 20.19 5.07
C PHE A 2 30.71 19.65 5.50
N THR A 3 30.24 20.12 6.65
CA THR A 3 28.96 19.73 7.25
C THR A 3 27.85 20.69 6.82
N GLU A 4 26.57 20.29 6.94
CA GLU A 4 25.44 21.20 6.67
C GLU A 4 25.50 22.50 7.50
N GLN A 5 26.08 22.42 8.70
CA GLN A 5 26.32 23.59 9.55
C GLN A 5 27.33 24.56 8.96
N ASP A 6 28.36 24.08 8.27
CA ASP A 6 29.36 24.93 7.60
C ASP A 6 28.72 25.69 6.41
N PHE A 7 27.83 25.03 5.67
CA PHE A 7 27.09 25.67 4.57
C PHE A 7 26.13 26.75 5.07
N LEU A 8 25.37 26.47 6.12
CA LEU A 8 24.48 27.43 6.75
C LEU A 8 25.24 28.63 7.33
N PHE A 9 26.41 28.39 7.92
CA PHE A 9 27.27 29.45 8.44
C PHE A 9 27.78 30.39 7.33
N VAL A 10 28.32 29.84 6.24
CA VAL A 10 28.81 30.63 5.10
C VAL A 10 27.67 31.38 4.41
N TYR A 11 26.52 30.72 4.21
CA TYR A 11 25.32 31.36 3.67
C TYR A 11 24.87 32.54 4.52
N ASN A 12 24.75 32.35 5.84
CA ASN A 12 24.36 33.41 6.75
C ASN A 12 25.37 34.56 6.76
N LEU A 13 26.68 34.27 6.74
CA LEU A 13 27.73 35.28 6.70
C LEU A 13 27.65 36.15 5.43
N LEU A 14 27.44 35.51 4.27
CA LEU A 14 27.31 36.21 2.99
C LEU A 14 25.99 36.99 2.90
N HIS A 15 24.88 36.41 3.37
CA HIS A 15 23.55 37.03 3.34
C HIS A 15 23.48 38.27 4.26
N TRP A 16 23.85 38.13 5.53
CA TRP A 16 23.85 39.25 6.48
C TRP A 16 24.94 40.28 6.18
N GLY A 17 26.13 39.83 5.75
CA GLY A 17 27.20 40.72 5.30
C GLY A 17 26.79 41.57 4.09
N GLY A 18 26.09 40.97 3.12
CA GLY A 18 25.55 41.67 1.96
C GLY A 18 24.50 42.72 2.34
N ILE A 19 23.56 42.39 3.24
CA ILE A 19 22.53 43.33 3.72
C ILE A 19 23.15 44.54 4.42
N ILE A 20 24.16 44.33 5.27
CA ILE A 20 24.85 45.41 5.98
C ILE A 20 25.56 46.34 4.99
N LEU A 21 26.26 45.78 4.00
CA LEU A 21 26.92 46.57 2.94
C LEU A 21 25.91 47.42 2.15
N LEU A 22 24.73 46.86 1.85
CA LEU A 22 23.67 47.55 1.12
C LEU A 22 23.10 48.73 1.93
N ILE A 23 22.85 48.51 3.22
CA ILE A 23 22.40 49.56 4.16
C ILE A 23 23.40 50.70 4.24
N VAL A 24 24.70 50.38 4.37
CA VAL A 24 25.77 51.38 4.44
C VAL A 24 25.90 52.14 3.12
N ALA A 25 25.85 51.44 1.98
CA ALA A 25 25.94 52.04 0.66
C ALA A 25 24.80 53.03 0.37
N VAL A 26 23.55 52.66 0.71
CA VAL A 26 22.38 53.54 0.55
C VAL A 26 22.48 54.76 1.47
N SER A 27 22.88 54.57 2.72
CA SER A 27 23.05 55.66 3.69
C SER A 27 24.15 56.64 3.25
N PHE A 28 25.26 56.13 2.71
CA PHE A 28 26.34 56.93 2.16
C PHE A 28 25.91 57.70 0.89
N ALA A 29 25.19 57.06 -0.02
CA ALA A 29 24.66 57.72 -1.22
C ALA A 29 23.71 58.88 -0.87
N CYS A 30 22.80 58.68 0.09
CA CYS A 30 21.92 59.74 0.58
C CYS A 30 22.70 60.91 1.21
N TYR A 31 23.77 60.65 1.96
CA TYR A 31 24.63 61.68 2.54
C TYR A 31 25.29 62.55 1.45
N GLN A 32 25.80 61.93 0.38
CA GLN A 32 26.44 62.64 -0.74
C GLN A 32 25.48 63.58 -1.48
N ILE A 33 24.18 63.24 -1.56
CA ILE A 33 23.16 64.04 -2.25
C ILE A 33 22.82 65.32 -1.48
N ASN A 34 22.81 65.30 -0.14
CA ASN A 34 22.46 66.48 0.67
C ASN A 34 23.28 66.59 1.97
N PRO A 35 24.59 66.85 1.89
CA PRO A 35 25.48 66.83 3.06
C PRO A 35 25.13 67.92 4.10
N LYS A 36 24.54 69.05 3.67
CA LYS A 36 24.11 70.13 4.57
C LYS A 36 22.98 69.70 5.52
N LEU A 37 22.07 68.85 5.04
CA LEU A 37 20.95 68.35 5.84
C LEU A 37 21.43 67.38 6.94
N PHE A 38 22.33 66.47 6.60
CA PHE A 38 22.86 65.47 7.52
C PHE A 38 23.89 66.05 8.50
N ASN A 39 24.69 67.05 8.10
CA ASN A 39 25.59 67.75 9.02
C ASN A 39 24.84 68.60 10.06
N LYS A 40 23.65 69.12 9.71
CA LYS A 40 22.78 69.85 10.63
C LYS A 40 22.05 68.92 11.61
N ASN A 41 21.69 67.72 11.15
CA ASN A 41 20.98 66.71 11.93
C ASN A 41 21.65 65.32 11.73
N PRO A 42 22.75 65.01 12.46
CA PRO A 42 23.55 63.79 12.25
C PRO A 42 22.74 62.49 12.41
N GLN A 43 21.70 62.50 13.24
CA GLN A 43 20.83 61.35 13.49
C GLN A 43 20.04 60.90 12.25
N LEU A 44 19.87 61.76 11.24
CA LEU A 44 19.13 61.41 10.02
C LEU A 44 19.84 60.36 9.16
N ILE A 45 21.14 60.11 9.37
CA ILE A 45 21.94 59.15 8.59
C ILE A 45 21.44 57.70 8.73
N PHE A 46 20.77 57.36 9.84
CA PHE A 46 20.22 56.03 10.08
C PHE A 46 18.87 55.78 9.40
N LEU A 47 18.14 56.84 9.02
CA LEU A 47 16.79 56.70 8.45
C LEU A 47 16.77 55.90 7.15
N PRO A 48 17.64 56.14 6.15
CA PRO A 48 17.66 55.34 4.92
C PRO A 48 17.94 53.86 5.19
N GLY A 49 18.89 53.57 6.10
CA GLY A 49 19.20 52.21 6.50
C GLY A 49 18.06 51.49 7.20
N LEU A 50 17.34 52.17 8.10
CA LEU A 50 16.15 51.64 8.76
C LEU A 50 15.01 51.36 7.77
N VAL A 51 14.85 52.21 6.74
CA VAL A 51 13.86 51.98 5.67
C VAL A 51 14.23 50.72 4.87
N VAL A 52 15.50 50.55 4.47
CA VAL A 52 15.96 49.35 3.75
C VAL A 52 15.78 48.09 4.61
N ALA A 53 16.15 48.13 5.89
CA ALA A 53 15.98 47.02 6.81
C ALA A 53 14.50 46.65 7.00
N GLY A 54 13.61 47.65 7.14
CA GLY A 54 12.17 47.43 7.24
C GLY A 54 11.56 46.82 5.97
N LEU A 55 12.03 47.24 4.79
CA LEU A 55 11.61 46.66 3.51
C LEU A 55 12.05 45.20 3.37
N LEU A 56 13.32 44.89 3.68
CA LEU A 56 13.83 43.51 3.65
C LEU A 56 13.08 42.59 4.62
N TYR A 57 12.80 43.08 5.84
CA TYR A 57 11.99 42.36 6.81
C TYR A 57 10.57 42.12 6.30
N ALA A 58 9.94 43.13 5.69
CA ALA A 58 8.61 43.00 5.13
C ALA A 58 8.56 41.98 3.98
N VAL A 59 9.55 41.97 3.08
CA VAL A 59 9.69 40.97 2.01
C VAL A 59 9.80 39.55 2.59
N GLY A 60 10.68 39.34 3.58
CA GLY A 60 10.81 38.03 4.22
C GLY A 60 9.55 37.57 4.97
N GLN A 61 8.72 38.49 5.47
CA GLN A 61 7.41 38.15 6.04
C GLN A 61 6.41 37.76 4.96
N VAL A 62 6.42 38.43 3.80
CA VAL A 62 5.57 38.07 2.65
C VAL A 62 5.93 36.69 2.12
N GLU A 63 7.23 36.40 1.91
CA GLU A 63 7.71 35.07 1.48
C GLU A 63 7.25 33.97 2.44
N LYS A 64 7.46 34.15 3.75
CA LYS A 64 6.99 33.20 4.77
C LYS A 64 5.47 33.06 4.84
N MET A 65 4.71 34.07 4.44
CA MET A 65 3.25 33.97 4.34
C MET A 65 2.85 33.23 3.06
N GLN A 66 3.53 33.46 1.94
CA GLN A 66 3.30 32.74 0.68
C GLN A 66 3.62 31.25 0.84
N GLU A 67 4.78 30.89 1.40
CA GLU A 67 5.13 29.49 1.68
C GLU A 67 4.07 28.79 2.54
N ARG A 68 3.57 29.47 3.58
CA ARG A 68 2.49 28.94 4.44
C ARG A 68 1.17 28.80 3.69
N GLN A 69 0.84 29.73 2.79
CA GLN A 69 -0.36 29.65 1.95
C GLN A 69 -0.27 28.51 0.94
N GLU A 70 0.88 28.33 0.30
CA GLU A 70 1.15 27.25 -0.64
C GLU A 70 1.07 25.89 0.07
N ALA A 71 1.74 25.72 1.21
CA ALA A 71 1.66 24.49 1.99
C ALA A 71 0.22 24.18 2.45
N ALA A 72 -0.53 25.21 2.89
CA ALA A 72 -1.93 25.03 3.27
C ALA A 72 -2.83 24.68 2.06
N ALA A 73 -2.53 25.23 0.88
CA ALA A 73 -3.24 24.90 -0.35
C ALA A 73 -2.95 23.45 -0.80
N GLU A 74 -1.70 23.02 -0.76
CA GLU A 74 -1.31 21.63 -1.04
C GLU A 74 -1.97 20.64 -0.08
N GLU A 75 -1.98 20.95 1.23
CA GLU A 75 -2.65 20.13 2.23
C GLU A 75 -4.16 20.07 1.99
N ALA A 76 -4.79 21.20 1.65
CA ALA A 76 -6.21 21.25 1.34
C ALA A 76 -6.55 20.43 0.07
N GLU A 77 -5.76 20.53 -0.99
CA GLU A 77 -5.92 19.74 -2.22
C GLU A 77 -5.73 18.23 -1.95
N TRP A 78 -4.73 17.88 -1.13
CA TRP A 78 -4.53 16.49 -0.72
C TRP A 78 -5.72 15.98 0.08
N ARG A 79 -6.21 16.74 1.06
CA ARG A 79 -7.38 16.36 1.87
C ARG A 79 -8.65 16.21 1.02
N GLN A 80 -8.86 17.07 0.03
CA GLN A 80 -10.00 16.95 -0.89
C GLN A 80 -10.04 15.61 -1.62
N ARG A 81 -8.89 14.98 -1.89
CA ARG A 81 -8.79 13.65 -2.51
C ARG A 81 -8.76 12.52 -1.49
N TYR A 82 -8.08 12.74 -0.36
CA TYR A 82 -7.88 11.74 0.67
C TYR A 82 -9.17 11.43 1.44
N GLU A 83 -9.89 12.44 1.92
CA GLU A 83 -11.11 12.26 2.72
C GLU A 83 -12.16 11.38 2.03
N PRO A 84 -12.55 11.60 0.75
CA PRO A 84 -13.51 10.73 0.09
C PRO A 84 -12.96 9.31 -0.15
N ALA A 85 -11.65 9.17 -0.40
CA ALA A 85 -11.01 7.86 -0.55
C ALA A 85 -11.07 7.08 0.78
N LYS A 86 -10.67 7.72 1.87
CA LYS A 86 -10.68 7.14 3.22
C LYS A 86 -12.10 6.79 3.67
N ALA A 87 -13.07 7.69 3.48
CA ALA A 87 -14.46 7.42 3.82
C ALA A 87 -15.03 6.22 3.05
N ARG A 88 -14.67 6.09 1.78
CA ARG A 88 -15.06 4.93 0.96
C ARG A 88 -14.42 3.63 1.46
N PHE A 89 -13.12 3.65 1.76
CA PHE A 89 -12.44 2.50 2.36
C PHE A 89 -13.10 2.11 3.69
N ASP A 90 -13.37 3.08 4.56
CA ASP A 90 -14.02 2.86 5.85
C ASP A 90 -15.42 2.26 5.72
N GLN A 91 -16.16 2.67 4.68
CA GLN A 91 -17.46 2.07 4.36
C GLN A 91 -17.31 0.60 3.95
N LEU A 92 -16.36 0.28 3.07
CA LEU A 92 -16.10 -1.09 2.62
C LEU A 92 -15.67 -1.99 3.77
N CYS A 93 -14.84 -1.46 4.68
CA CYS A 93 -14.33 -2.19 5.82
C CYS A 93 -15.41 -2.63 6.82
N ARG A 94 -16.57 -1.96 6.88
CA ARG A 94 -17.64 -2.33 7.83
C ARG A 94 -18.16 -3.76 7.64
N ASN A 95 -18.11 -4.26 6.41
CA ASN A 95 -18.60 -5.59 6.04
C ASN A 95 -17.45 -6.55 5.67
N ALA A 96 -16.20 -6.12 5.84
CA ALA A 96 -15.02 -6.94 5.61
C ALA A 96 -14.83 -7.96 6.76
N GLY A 97 -13.97 -8.94 6.53
CA GLY A 97 -13.69 -10.03 7.45
C GLY A 97 -14.32 -11.35 7.03
N GLU A 98 -14.24 -12.31 7.96
CA GLU A 98 -14.69 -13.68 7.77
C GLU A 98 -16.18 -13.83 8.09
N LYS A 99 -16.92 -14.51 7.23
CA LYS A 99 -18.28 -14.99 7.47
C LYS A 99 -18.32 -16.49 7.19
N ILE A 100 -18.54 -17.28 8.24
CA ILE A 100 -18.61 -18.73 8.16
C ILE A 100 -20.06 -19.14 8.43
N TYR A 101 -20.74 -19.63 7.41
CA TYR A 101 -22.13 -20.07 7.49
C TYR A 101 -22.22 -21.56 7.82
N ARG A 102 -21.26 -22.35 7.31
CA ARG A 102 -21.17 -23.79 7.49
C ARG A 102 -19.71 -24.24 7.49
N THR A 103 -19.42 -25.29 8.24
CA THR A 103 -18.13 -25.99 8.21
C THR A 103 -18.32 -27.42 7.72
N ALA A 104 -17.23 -28.05 7.28
CA ALA A 104 -17.16 -29.48 7.00
C ALA A 104 -16.00 -30.11 7.77
N GLU A 105 -16.25 -31.26 8.38
CA GLU A 105 -15.26 -32.09 9.03
C GLU A 105 -14.83 -33.22 8.08
N ASP A 106 -13.72 -33.88 8.43
CA ASP A 106 -13.13 -35.01 7.70
C ASP A 106 -12.91 -34.72 6.21
N VAL A 107 -12.33 -33.54 5.91
CA VAL A 107 -12.04 -33.12 4.54
C VAL A 107 -10.64 -33.57 4.11
N ASP A 108 -10.58 -34.59 3.24
CA ASP A 108 -9.31 -35.14 2.73
C ASP A 108 -8.65 -34.23 1.68
N GLY A 109 -9.43 -33.46 0.93
CA GLY A 109 -8.91 -32.63 -0.15
C GLY A 109 -9.84 -31.49 -0.54
N ILE A 110 -9.28 -30.51 -1.25
CA ILE A 110 -10.00 -29.32 -1.71
C ILE A 110 -9.86 -29.15 -3.22
N LEU A 111 -10.82 -28.48 -3.83
CA LEU A 111 -10.79 -28.08 -5.23
C LEU A 111 -10.53 -26.57 -5.34
N LEU A 112 -9.42 -26.16 -5.94
CA LEU A 112 -9.19 -24.77 -6.33
C LEU A 112 -9.83 -24.52 -7.69
N LEU A 113 -10.83 -23.62 -7.74
CA LEU A 113 -11.45 -23.20 -9.00
C LEU A 113 -10.57 -22.21 -9.79
N LYS A 114 -9.68 -21.51 -9.08
CA LYS A 114 -8.76 -20.51 -9.63
C LYS A 114 -7.44 -20.55 -8.85
N VAL A 115 -6.34 -20.30 -9.55
CA VAL A 115 -5.00 -20.17 -8.96
C VAL A 115 -4.49 -18.76 -9.17
N ARG A 116 -4.01 -18.12 -8.09
CA ARG A 116 -3.48 -16.75 -8.17
C ARG A 116 -2.19 -16.69 -8.97
N GLY A 117 -2.03 -15.69 -9.82
CA GLY A 117 -0.82 -15.50 -10.62
C GLY A 117 -0.64 -16.48 -11.79
N ASP A 118 -1.70 -17.22 -12.16
CA ASP A 118 -1.73 -18.14 -13.31
C ASP A 118 -2.07 -17.44 -14.65
N ASP A 119 -2.44 -16.15 -14.59
CA ASP A 119 -2.70 -15.37 -15.80
C ASP A 119 -1.43 -15.08 -16.60
N GLU A 120 -1.58 -15.02 -17.93
CA GLU A 120 -0.48 -14.87 -18.89
C GLU A 120 0.42 -13.67 -18.60
N LYS A 121 -0.16 -12.56 -18.14
CA LYS A 121 0.59 -11.35 -17.80
C LYS A 121 1.63 -11.55 -16.70
N TYR A 122 1.45 -12.53 -15.82
CA TYR A 122 2.45 -12.81 -14.79
C TYR A 122 3.64 -13.58 -15.37
N GLN A 123 3.50 -14.22 -16.53
CA GLN A 123 4.59 -14.92 -17.22
C GLN A 123 5.56 -13.95 -17.90
N ASP A 124 5.17 -12.69 -18.08
CA ASP A 124 6.04 -11.62 -18.56
C ASP A 124 7.01 -11.16 -17.45
N SER A 125 8.31 -11.30 -17.70
CA SER A 125 9.37 -10.91 -16.77
C SER A 125 9.47 -9.39 -16.56
N PHE A 126 8.88 -8.58 -17.44
CA PHE A 126 8.84 -7.13 -17.33
C PHE A 126 7.63 -6.62 -16.54
N TYR A 127 6.59 -7.45 -16.36
CA TYR A 127 5.41 -7.04 -15.61
C TYR A 127 5.72 -6.99 -14.11
N ASN A 128 5.66 -5.79 -13.53
CA ASN A 128 5.78 -5.57 -12.10
C ASN A 128 4.43 -5.18 -11.49
N PRO A 129 3.66 -6.14 -10.93
CA PRO A 129 2.32 -5.86 -10.39
C PRO A 129 2.35 -4.89 -9.19
N ARG A 130 3.47 -4.78 -8.47
CA ARG A 130 3.59 -3.86 -7.32
C ARG A 130 3.47 -2.38 -7.70
N LYS A 131 3.61 -2.08 -8.99
CA LYS A 131 3.50 -0.74 -9.58
C LYS A 131 2.19 -0.54 -10.34
N ASP A 132 1.38 -1.57 -10.46
CA ASP A 132 0.15 -1.49 -11.23
C ASP A 132 -1.02 -1.06 -10.33
N GLN A 133 -1.61 0.11 -10.61
CA GLN A 133 -2.80 0.58 -9.89
C GLN A 133 -3.98 -0.40 -10.07
N MET A 134 -4.03 -1.13 -11.18
CA MET A 134 -5.06 -2.10 -11.49
C MET A 134 -4.70 -3.53 -11.06
N TRP A 135 -3.65 -3.70 -10.24
CA TRP A 135 -3.25 -5.02 -9.76
C TRP A 135 -4.36 -5.69 -8.94
N GLU A 136 -4.92 -6.77 -9.47
CA GLU A 136 -6.06 -7.51 -8.94
C GLU A 136 -5.78 -8.16 -7.59
N ASP A 137 -4.56 -8.63 -7.33
CA ASP A 137 -4.20 -9.28 -6.07
C ASP A 137 -3.67 -8.30 -5.01
N ALA A 138 -3.74 -6.99 -5.25
CA ALA A 138 -3.19 -5.97 -4.35
C ALA A 138 -3.70 -6.06 -2.90
N ALA A 139 -4.96 -6.47 -2.69
CA ALA A 139 -5.55 -6.63 -1.36
C ALA A 139 -4.81 -7.64 -0.47
N ILE A 140 -4.08 -8.58 -1.08
CA ILE A 140 -3.35 -9.66 -0.41
C ILE A 140 -2.02 -9.92 -1.12
N GLU A 141 -1.23 -8.87 -1.29
CA GLU A 141 0.03 -8.92 -2.06
C GLU A 141 1.04 -10.00 -1.62
N SER A 142 0.95 -10.42 -0.36
CA SER A 142 1.82 -11.42 0.26
C SER A 142 1.36 -12.86 0.02
N GLU A 143 0.21 -13.03 -0.62
CA GLU A 143 -0.33 -14.34 -0.96
C GLU A 143 0.60 -15.08 -1.93
N SER A 144 0.68 -16.39 -1.76
CA SER A 144 1.44 -17.23 -2.68
C SER A 144 0.79 -17.24 -4.06
N LYS A 145 1.57 -17.54 -5.10
CA LYS A 145 1.11 -17.55 -6.51
C LYS A 145 1.48 -18.87 -7.17
N ARG A 146 0.78 -19.25 -8.23
CA ARG A 146 1.05 -20.43 -9.06
C ARG A 146 1.18 -21.70 -8.22
N GLU A 147 2.21 -22.50 -8.47
CA GLU A 147 2.50 -23.72 -7.74
C GLU A 147 2.64 -23.47 -6.24
N GLU A 148 3.22 -22.33 -5.81
CA GLU A 148 3.29 -21.98 -4.38
C GLU A 148 1.91 -21.68 -3.77
N TYR A 149 0.94 -21.17 -4.55
CA TYR A 149 -0.43 -20.99 -4.09
C TYR A 149 -1.10 -22.34 -3.85
N VAL A 150 -0.97 -23.28 -4.79
CA VAL A 150 -1.46 -24.66 -4.64
C VAL A 150 -0.81 -25.31 -3.42
N ALA A 151 0.52 -25.18 -3.31
CA ALA A 151 1.27 -25.73 -2.19
C ALA A 151 0.92 -25.12 -0.84
N SER A 152 0.36 -23.90 -0.82
CA SER A 152 0.00 -23.22 0.42
C SER A 152 -1.10 -23.94 1.19
N PHE A 153 -1.90 -24.81 0.55
CA PHE A 153 -2.95 -25.60 1.21
C PHE A 153 -2.43 -26.92 1.80
N LEU A 154 -1.14 -27.19 1.68
CA LEU A 154 -0.52 -28.45 2.10
C LEU A 154 0.10 -28.38 3.50
N PRO A 155 0.35 -29.54 4.17
CA PRO A 155 0.81 -29.64 5.56
C PRO A 155 1.95 -28.72 5.94
N TYR A 156 2.96 -28.62 5.07
CA TYR A 156 4.18 -27.89 5.37
C TYR A 156 4.01 -26.37 5.33
N TYR A 157 3.00 -25.84 4.63
CA TYR A 157 2.86 -24.40 4.36
C TYR A 157 1.77 -23.69 5.16
N SER A 158 0.67 -24.36 5.51
CA SER A 158 -0.48 -23.74 6.20
C SER A 158 -0.79 -24.32 7.57
N SER A 159 -0.04 -25.33 8.01
CA SER A 159 -0.40 -26.14 9.19
C SER A 159 -1.74 -26.87 9.01
N VAL A 160 -2.12 -27.17 7.77
CA VAL A 160 -3.36 -27.86 7.37
C VAL A 160 -2.98 -29.11 6.61
N HIS A 161 -3.63 -30.24 6.87
CA HIS A 161 -3.26 -31.51 6.22
C HIS A 161 -4.30 -31.97 5.21
N TYR A 162 -4.30 -31.41 4.00
CA TYR A 162 -5.04 -32.03 2.89
C TYR A 162 -4.15 -33.06 2.18
N ASP A 163 -4.72 -34.24 1.91
CA ASP A 163 -4.12 -35.36 1.20
C ASP A 163 -4.11 -35.15 -0.32
N ASN A 164 -4.84 -34.15 -0.82
CA ASN A 164 -4.78 -33.72 -2.20
C ASN A 164 -5.36 -32.32 -2.40
N VAL A 165 -4.88 -31.65 -3.44
CA VAL A 165 -5.43 -30.38 -3.92
C VAL A 165 -5.74 -30.55 -5.39
N ASP A 166 -7.02 -30.50 -5.72
CA ASP A 166 -7.50 -30.53 -7.10
C ASP A 166 -7.51 -29.10 -7.65
N VAL A 167 -7.12 -28.91 -8.91
CA VAL A 167 -7.12 -27.61 -9.57
C VAL A 167 -7.87 -27.70 -10.89
N LEU A 168 -8.93 -26.90 -11.00
CA LEU A 168 -9.68 -26.75 -12.24
C LEU A 168 -8.85 -25.96 -13.25
N GLN A 169 -8.60 -26.57 -14.41
CA GLN A 169 -7.89 -25.96 -15.54
C GLN A 169 -8.84 -25.17 -16.44
N LYS A 170 -8.28 -24.30 -17.28
CA LYS A 170 -9.06 -23.46 -18.22
C LYS A 170 -9.83 -24.27 -19.26
N ASP A 171 -9.36 -25.47 -19.60
CA ASP A 171 -10.02 -26.40 -20.53
C ASP A 171 -11.10 -27.27 -19.86
N GLY A 172 -11.34 -27.08 -18.56
CA GLY A 172 -12.31 -27.84 -17.77
C GLY A 172 -11.77 -29.16 -17.22
N SER A 173 -10.52 -29.55 -17.53
CA SER A 173 -9.87 -30.68 -16.88
C SER A 173 -9.53 -30.36 -15.42
N ILE A 174 -9.39 -31.39 -14.60
CA ILE A 174 -8.96 -31.26 -13.21
C ILE A 174 -7.60 -31.94 -13.08
N ILE A 175 -6.63 -31.25 -12.51
CA ILE A 175 -5.36 -31.87 -12.11
C ILE A 175 -5.34 -31.97 -10.59
N ARG A 176 -5.22 -33.20 -10.10
CA ARG A 176 -5.00 -33.49 -8.69
C ARG A 176 -3.51 -33.44 -8.39
N TYR A 177 -3.14 -32.61 -7.44
CA TYR A 177 -1.80 -32.58 -6.86
C TYR A 177 -1.79 -33.41 -5.58
N SER A 178 -0.81 -34.32 -5.46
CA SER A 178 -0.58 -35.23 -4.33
C SER A 178 0.94 -35.37 -4.04
N GLY A 179 1.34 -36.05 -2.97
CA GLY A 179 2.75 -36.46 -2.77
C GLY A 179 3.19 -36.55 -1.31
N ASN A 180 4.51 -36.62 -1.08
CA ASN A 180 5.09 -36.71 0.28
C ASN A 180 5.10 -35.37 1.05
N TRP A 181 4.57 -34.32 0.42
CA TRP A 181 4.32 -32.99 1.01
C TRP A 181 5.53 -32.27 1.62
N SER A 182 6.75 -32.66 1.21
CA SER A 182 7.95 -31.89 1.48
C SER A 182 8.01 -30.65 0.58
N ARG A 183 8.30 -29.48 1.16
CA ARG A 183 8.53 -28.23 0.40
C ARG A 183 9.60 -28.34 -0.69
N TYR A 184 10.46 -29.36 -0.59
CA TYR A 184 11.58 -29.61 -1.49
C TYR A 184 11.30 -30.72 -2.50
N ALA A 185 10.25 -31.51 -2.30
CA ALA A 185 9.88 -32.59 -3.21
C ALA A 185 9.00 -32.05 -4.34
N LYS A 186 9.64 -31.31 -5.24
CA LYS A 186 9.04 -30.88 -6.51
C LYS A 186 9.60 -31.72 -7.67
N PRO A 187 8.80 -32.03 -8.70
CA PRO A 187 7.38 -31.69 -8.85
C PRO A 187 6.49 -32.53 -7.93
N PHE A 188 5.30 -32.02 -7.61
CA PHE A 188 4.25 -32.81 -6.95
C PHE A 188 3.75 -33.94 -7.86
N ASP A 189 3.24 -35.02 -7.27
CA ASP A 189 2.58 -36.08 -8.02
C ASP A 189 1.26 -35.54 -8.61
N GLN A 190 1.03 -35.80 -9.90
CA GLN A 190 -0.11 -35.28 -10.63
C GLN A 190 -0.97 -36.41 -11.18
N GLU A 191 -2.28 -36.33 -10.95
CA GLU A 191 -3.29 -37.19 -11.58
C GLU A 191 -4.24 -36.32 -12.40
N THR A 192 -4.36 -36.60 -13.71
CA THR A 192 -5.31 -35.92 -14.59
C THR A 192 -6.70 -36.56 -14.47
N ASN A 193 -7.72 -35.72 -14.24
CA ASN A 193 -9.13 -36.07 -14.13
C ASN A 193 -9.37 -37.22 -13.14
N PRO A 194 -9.13 -37.00 -11.84
CA PRO A 194 -9.39 -38.02 -10.82
C PRO A 194 -10.86 -38.46 -10.88
N ARG A 195 -11.12 -39.76 -10.65
CA ARG A 195 -12.49 -40.33 -10.72
C ARG A 195 -13.47 -39.64 -9.75
N HIS A 196 -12.95 -39.20 -8.61
CA HIS A 196 -13.71 -38.51 -7.57
C HIS A 196 -12.96 -37.23 -7.19
N PRO A 197 -13.23 -36.11 -7.86
CA PRO A 197 -12.68 -34.81 -7.48
C PRO A 197 -13.10 -34.40 -6.07
N ALA A 198 -12.32 -33.53 -5.45
CA ALA A 198 -12.62 -32.96 -4.14
C ALA A 198 -13.96 -32.21 -4.16
N ARG A 199 -14.80 -32.48 -3.15
CA ARG A 199 -16.16 -31.94 -3.06
C ARG A 199 -16.18 -30.45 -2.75
N TYR A 200 -15.31 -29.98 -1.88
CA TYR A 200 -15.35 -28.60 -1.42
C TYR A 200 -14.41 -27.74 -2.24
N ALA A 201 -14.96 -26.67 -2.81
CA ALA A 201 -14.25 -25.77 -3.69
C ALA A 201 -13.83 -24.48 -2.98
N VAL A 202 -12.65 -23.98 -3.30
CA VAL A 202 -12.13 -22.68 -2.90
C VAL A 202 -11.95 -21.84 -4.15
N THR A 203 -12.45 -20.61 -4.10
CA THR A 203 -12.32 -19.64 -5.18
C THR A 203 -12.16 -18.24 -4.62
N TYR A 204 -11.94 -17.27 -5.51
CA TYR A 204 -11.88 -15.88 -5.14
C TYR A 204 -12.41 -14.96 -6.25
N GLU A 205 -12.79 -13.77 -5.82
CA GLU A 205 -13.20 -12.64 -6.63
C GLU A 205 -12.38 -11.42 -6.22
N ASN A 206 -11.69 -10.80 -7.17
CA ASN A 206 -10.93 -9.58 -6.93
C ASN A 206 -11.77 -8.37 -7.37
N ASP A 207 -11.79 -7.32 -6.55
CA ASP A 207 -12.40 -6.06 -6.91
C ASP A 207 -11.39 -5.19 -7.65
N VAL A 208 -11.60 -5.11 -8.96
CA VAL A 208 -10.82 -4.29 -9.91
C VAL A 208 -11.66 -3.12 -10.45
N SER A 209 -12.73 -2.75 -9.76
CA SER A 209 -13.62 -1.67 -10.20
C SER A 209 -12.88 -0.33 -10.24
N TRP A 210 -13.09 0.44 -11.31
CA TRP A 210 -12.50 1.78 -11.43
C TRP A 210 -12.95 2.72 -10.29
N GLU A 211 -14.16 2.50 -9.76
CA GLU A 211 -14.71 3.25 -8.64
C GLU A 211 -13.83 3.17 -7.38
N ASN A 212 -13.26 1.99 -7.09
CA ASN A 212 -12.29 1.79 -6.02
C ASN A 212 -10.87 2.17 -6.43
N ARG A 213 -10.48 1.80 -7.66
CA ARG A 213 -9.09 1.94 -8.11
C ARG A 213 -8.64 3.39 -8.25
N LYS A 214 -9.54 4.32 -8.63
CA LYS A 214 -9.24 5.77 -8.63
C LYS A 214 -8.87 6.32 -7.25
N HIS A 215 -9.24 5.62 -6.18
CA HIS A 215 -8.92 5.96 -4.79
C HIS A 215 -7.77 5.12 -4.21
N TRP A 216 -7.08 4.32 -5.04
CA TRP A 216 -6.08 3.36 -4.59
C TRP A 216 -6.62 2.38 -3.53
N ILE A 217 -7.84 1.91 -3.77
CA ILE A 217 -8.47 0.86 -2.98
C ILE A 217 -8.49 -0.42 -3.84
N ALA A 218 -8.13 -1.55 -3.24
CA ALA A 218 -8.28 -2.87 -3.83
C ALA A 218 -8.99 -3.80 -2.85
N GLY A 219 -9.79 -4.72 -3.36
CA GLY A 219 -10.52 -5.70 -2.55
C GLY A 219 -10.36 -7.12 -3.10
N THR A 220 -10.50 -8.11 -2.23
CA THR A 220 -10.60 -9.51 -2.63
C THR A 220 -11.56 -10.24 -1.69
N THR A 221 -12.37 -11.13 -2.25
CA THR A 221 -13.26 -12.02 -1.50
C THR A 221 -12.90 -13.45 -1.82
N ILE A 222 -12.49 -14.21 -0.81
CA ILE A 222 -12.28 -15.66 -0.89
C ILE A 222 -13.62 -16.33 -0.55
N LYS A 223 -13.98 -17.40 -1.26
CA LYS A 223 -15.21 -18.16 -1.04
C LYS A 223 -14.90 -19.65 -0.92
N VAL A 224 -15.63 -20.31 -0.03
CA VAL A 224 -15.66 -21.77 0.13
C VAL A 224 -17.05 -22.27 -0.23
N ILE A 225 -17.13 -23.25 -1.13
CA ILE A 225 -18.38 -23.71 -1.75
C ILE A 225 -18.48 -25.23 -1.63
N ASP A 226 -19.65 -25.76 -1.30
CA ASP A 226 -19.97 -27.18 -1.44
C ASP A 226 -20.43 -27.46 -2.87
N THR A 227 -19.61 -28.12 -3.70
CA THR A 227 -19.94 -28.36 -5.12
C THR A 227 -21.09 -29.34 -5.32
N LYS A 228 -21.46 -30.10 -4.28
CA LYS A 228 -22.59 -31.05 -4.37
C LYS A 228 -23.93 -30.36 -4.21
N THR A 229 -24.00 -29.35 -3.35
CA THR A 229 -25.23 -28.60 -3.04
C THR A 229 -25.25 -27.21 -3.67
N ASP A 230 -24.14 -26.76 -4.25
CA ASP A 230 -23.92 -25.40 -4.76
C ASP A 230 -24.13 -24.31 -3.69
N GLU A 231 -23.80 -24.65 -2.43
CA GLU A 231 -23.97 -23.76 -1.28
C GLU A 231 -22.68 -23.00 -0.96
N LEU A 232 -22.80 -21.69 -0.74
CA LEU A 232 -21.72 -20.87 -0.15
C LEU A 232 -21.56 -21.22 1.33
N MET A 233 -20.47 -21.88 1.69
CA MET A 233 -20.19 -22.29 3.06
C MET A 233 -19.57 -21.16 3.88
N ALA A 234 -18.67 -20.39 3.28
CA ALA A 234 -18.00 -19.29 3.94
C ALA A 234 -17.43 -18.30 2.93
N GLU A 235 -17.27 -17.05 3.34
CA GLU A 235 -16.56 -16.02 2.59
C GLU A 235 -15.66 -15.17 3.49
N LYS A 236 -14.54 -14.68 2.96
CA LYS A 236 -13.68 -13.71 3.62
C LYS A 236 -13.41 -12.56 2.66
N THR A 237 -13.83 -11.36 3.03
CA THR A 237 -13.57 -10.14 2.25
C THR A 237 -12.48 -9.32 2.91
N MET A 238 -11.47 -8.91 2.14
CA MET A 238 -10.40 -8.03 2.61
C MET A 238 -10.21 -6.87 1.64
N TYR A 239 -9.83 -5.71 2.17
CA TYR A 239 -9.48 -4.53 1.39
C TYR A 239 -8.11 -3.99 1.81
N VAL A 240 -7.49 -3.26 0.88
CA VAL A 240 -6.32 -2.43 1.13
C VAL A 240 -6.56 -1.03 0.56
N PHE A 241 -6.09 0.00 1.25
CA PHE A 241 -6.13 1.39 0.83
C PHE A 241 -4.74 2.02 0.95
N VAL A 242 -4.25 2.68 -0.09
CA VAL A 242 -2.95 3.38 -0.04
C VAL A 242 -3.14 4.83 0.43
N PRO A 243 -2.70 5.22 1.64
CA PRO A 243 -2.95 6.56 2.17
C PRO A 243 -2.28 7.69 1.37
N ALA A 244 -1.15 7.39 0.72
CA ALA A 244 -0.46 8.31 -0.17
C ALA A 244 -1.20 8.55 -1.50
N LEU A 245 -2.31 7.84 -1.76
CA LEU A 245 -3.05 7.86 -3.02
C LEU A 245 -2.15 7.57 -4.23
N GLY A 246 -1.27 6.60 -4.05
CA GLY A 246 -0.36 6.11 -5.07
C GLY A 246 1.11 6.24 -4.70
N TYR A 247 1.90 6.77 -5.64
CA TYR A 247 3.35 6.81 -5.54
C TYR A 247 3.84 7.92 -4.62
N SER A 248 4.79 7.59 -3.74
CA SER A 248 5.57 8.60 -3.03
C SER A 248 6.66 9.16 -3.95
N LYS A 249 6.80 10.50 -3.98
CA LYS A 249 7.86 11.20 -4.73
C LYS A 249 9.28 10.83 -4.28
N LEU A 250 9.44 10.24 -3.09
CA LEU A 250 10.73 9.95 -2.46
C LEU A 250 11.22 8.52 -2.73
N GLU A 251 10.51 7.71 -3.51
CA GLU A 251 10.70 6.27 -3.53
C GLU A 251 11.36 5.73 -4.80
N GLN A 252 12.49 5.05 -4.64
CA GLN A 252 13.28 4.50 -5.75
C GLN A 252 12.68 3.22 -6.36
N ASN A 253 12.00 2.39 -5.56
CA ASN A 253 11.31 1.18 -6.05
C ASN A 253 9.93 1.05 -5.43
N PRO A 254 8.95 1.82 -5.92
CA PRO A 254 7.69 1.93 -5.23
C PRO A 254 6.86 0.65 -5.26
N ASN A 255 6.43 0.24 -4.06
CA ASN A 255 5.31 -0.68 -3.85
C ASN A 255 4.25 0.09 -3.04
N PRO A 256 3.29 0.78 -3.69
CA PRO A 256 2.24 1.52 -2.99
C PRO A 256 1.34 0.58 -2.17
N TRP A 257 0.98 -0.57 -2.74
CA TRP A 257 0.08 -1.55 -2.10
C TRP A 257 0.66 -2.12 -0.79
N GLY A 258 1.97 -2.30 -0.71
CA GLY A 258 2.64 -2.84 0.48
C GLY A 258 2.63 -1.98 1.72
N ARG A 259 2.31 -0.69 1.58
CA ARG A 259 2.14 0.25 2.69
C ARG A 259 0.68 0.64 2.89
N GLY A 260 -0.24 -0.04 2.21
CA GLY A 260 -1.64 0.24 2.36
C GLY A 260 -2.18 -0.19 3.72
N ASP A 261 -3.10 0.61 4.24
CA ASP A 261 -3.93 0.24 5.38
C ASP A 261 -4.83 -0.92 4.95
N ARG A 262 -4.96 -1.95 5.78
CA ARG A 262 -5.72 -3.16 5.46
C ARG A 262 -6.91 -3.32 6.40
N CYS A 263 -7.98 -3.87 5.88
CA CYS A 263 -9.09 -4.36 6.68
C CYS A 263 -9.55 -5.74 6.20
N PRO A 264 -9.78 -6.72 7.10
CA PRO A 264 -9.53 -6.65 8.55
C PRO A 264 -8.04 -6.39 8.87
N GLU A 265 -7.79 -5.78 10.04
CA GLU A 265 -6.42 -5.51 10.50
C GLU A 265 -5.79 -6.82 10.97
N GLU A 266 -5.17 -7.50 10.02
CA GLU A 266 -4.62 -8.84 10.16
C GLU A 266 -3.19 -8.88 9.63
N ASN A 267 -2.38 -9.77 10.21
CA ASN A 267 -1.04 -10.00 9.67
C ASN A 267 -1.08 -10.77 8.34
N SER A 268 0.04 -10.81 7.63
CA SER A 268 0.14 -11.45 6.31
C SER A 268 -0.13 -12.97 6.30
N TYR A 269 -0.13 -13.63 7.46
CA TYR A 269 -0.48 -15.05 7.59
C TYR A 269 -2.00 -15.25 7.69
N GLU A 270 -2.71 -14.42 8.47
CA GLU A 270 -4.18 -14.48 8.59
C GLU A 270 -4.91 -14.09 7.29
N LEU A 271 -4.30 -13.22 6.48
CA LEU A 271 -4.82 -12.84 5.17
C LEU A 271 -4.78 -13.97 4.12
N ARG A 272 -4.03 -15.05 4.36
CA ARG A 272 -3.90 -16.14 3.38
C ARG A 272 -5.18 -16.94 3.23
N ALA A 273 -5.48 -17.35 2.01
CA ALA A 273 -6.62 -18.20 1.69
C ALA A 273 -6.57 -19.53 2.47
N SER A 274 -5.40 -20.15 2.59
CA SER A 274 -5.25 -21.40 3.34
C SER A 274 -5.55 -21.25 4.83
N THR A 275 -5.21 -20.10 5.44
CA THR A 275 -5.50 -19.80 6.86
C THR A 275 -6.99 -19.60 7.10
N PHE A 276 -7.72 -19.02 6.14
CA PHE A 276 -9.17 -18.92 6.20
C PHE A 276 -9.84 -20.29 5.97
N VAL A 277 -9.43 -20.99 4.90
CA VAL A 277 -10.04 -22.25 4.47
C VAL A 277 -9.96 -23.32 5.55
N LYS A 278 -8.86 -23.41 6.31
CA LYS A 278 -8.75 -24.39 7.41
C LYS A 278 -9.70 -24.18 8.59
N LYS A 279 -10.27 -22.98 8.73
CA LYS A 279 -11.33 -22.69 9.72
C LYS A 279 -12.68 -23.24 9.27
N VAL A 280 -12.83 -23.52 7.97
CA VAL A 280 -14.09 -23.91 7.31
C VAL A 280 -14.09 -25.39 6.95
N LEU A 281 -13.02 -25.86 6.31
CA LEU A 281 -12.81 -27.22 5.87
C LEU A 281 -11.76 -27.85 6.81
N ILE A 282 -12.21 -28.73 7.68
CA ILE A 282 -11.40 -29.29 8.75
C ILE A 282 -10.91 -30.66 8.29
N SER A 283 -9.60 -30.77 8.10
CA SER A 283 -8.95 -32.05 7.78
C SER A 283 -8.89 -32.96 9.02
N PRO A 284 -8.98 -34.30 8.88
CA PRO A 284 -8.86 -35.25 9.99
C PRO A 284 -7.58 -35.07 10.84
N ALA A 285 -6.48 -34.64 10.21
CA ALA A 285 -5.20 -34.43 10.87
C ALA A 285 -5.03 -33.02 11.46
N PHE A 286 -5.96 -32.09 11.19
CA PHE A 286 -6.00 -30.77 11.78
C PHE A 286 -7.10 -30.69 12.86
N LYS A 287 -6.69 -30.53 14.13
CA LYS A 287 -7.62 -30.21 15.22
C LYS A 287 -7.46 -28.74 15.60
N PRO A 288 -8.45 -27.88 15.35
CA PRO A 288 -8.35 -26.49 15.77
C PRO A 288 -8.22 -26.41 17.29
N GLU A 289 -7.34 -25.54 17.78
CA GLU A 289 -7.32 -25.21 19.20
C GLU A 289 -8.67 -24.58 19.57
N ALA A 290 -9.39 -25.19 20.50
CA ALA A 290 -10.59 -24.58 21.07
C ALA A 290 -10.17 -23.27 21.73
N ARG A 291 -10.57 -22.13 21.17
CA ARG A 291 -10.35 -20.83 21.81
C ARG A 291 -11.11 -20.84 23.14
N GLN A 292 -10.37 -20.76 24.25
CA GLN A 292 -10.90 -20.51 25.59
C GLN A 292 -11.36 -19.06 25.72
#